data_AF-A0A951I1G7-F1
#
_entry.id   AF-A0A951I1G7-F1
#
_cell.length_a   1.000
_cell.length_b   1.000
_cell.length_c   1.000
_cell.angle_alpha   90.00
_cell.angle_beta   90.00
_cell.angle_gamma   90.00
#
_symmetry.space_group_name_H-M   'P 1'
#
loop_
_entity.id
_entity.type
_entity.pdbx_description
1 polymer ?
#
loop_
_entity_poly.entity_id
_entity_poly.type
_entity_poly.pdbx_seq_one_letter_code
_entity_poly.pdbx_strand_id
1 'polypeptide(L)'
;MALMVLTMFALLCFTSSPGRSVTAQEESAAGQRPAGAGSAVLDFTGDGRTDFSAVTLGNTGTPLTWKILRNPADPAPNQAFIRIFEYGLNGDAINPADYLGDGKTELSIWRSGNDYISPFPETSGLQLSVINWGVAGDNLGREGDYDGDGKDDPTIIRVAAGQLTW
;
A
#
# COMPACT_ATOMS: atom_id res chain seq x y z
N MET A 1 -25.78 24.43 -52.07
CA MET A 1 -26.15 23.02 -52.27
C MET A 1 -25.66 22.23 -51.07
N ALA A 2 -26.52 22.02 -50.06
CA ALA A 2 -26.51 20.90 -49.12
C ALA A 2 -27.69 21.06 -48.15
N LEU A 3 -28.37 19.94 -47.94
CA LEU A 3 -29.69 19.76 -47.38
C LEU A 3 -29.57 19.34 -45.90
N MET A 4 -30.28 20.06 -45.04
CA MET A 4 -31.04 19.65 -43.85
C MET A 4 -30.94 18.18 -43.37
N VAL A 5 -30.66 17.95 -42.08
CA VAL A 5 -31.41 17.00 -41.22
C VAL A 5 -31.47 17.53 -39.79
N LEU A 6 -32.69 17.75 -39.31
CA LEU A 6 -33.08 18.05 -37.92
C LEU A 6 -33.97 16.89 -37.44
N THR A 7 -33.59 16.25 -36.34
CA THR A 7 -34.44 15.40 -35.48
C THR A 7 -33.62 15.14 -34.21
N MET A 8 -34.09 15.17 -32.97
CA MET A 8 -35.42 15.34 -32.39
C MET A 8 -35.22 15.74 -30.91
N PHE A 9 -36.09 16.60 -30.38
CA PHE A 9 -36.20 16.93 -28.96
C PHE A 9 -36.69 15.71 -28.15
N ALA A 10 -36.10 15.47 -26.98
CA ALA A 10 -36.81 14.87 -25.84
C ALA A 10 -36.59 15.76 -24.63
N LEU A 11 -37.65 16.48 -24.25
CA LEU A 11 -37.76 17.25 -23.02
C LEU A 11 -38.40 16.35 -21.98
N LEU A 12 -37.77 16.14 -20.82
CA LEU A 12 -38.52 16.00 -19.57
C LEU A 12 -37.78 16.75 -18.44
N CYS A 13 -38.52 17.67 -17.84
CA CYS A 13 -38.17 18.67 -16.84
C CYS A 13 -37.84 18.06 -15.48
N PHE A 14 -36.90 18.64 -14.72
CA PHE A 14 -37.09 18.96 -13.30
C PHE A 14 -36.20 20.15 -12.88
N THR A 15 -36.66 20.85 -11.85
CA THR A 15 -36.51 22.26 -11.52
C THR A 15 -35.17 22.69 -10.87
N SER A 16 -34.82 23.97 -11.06
CA SER A 16 -33.76 24.82 -10.46
C SER A 16 -33.38 24.56 -8.99
N SER A 17 -32.13 24.69 -8.53
CA SER A 17 -31.33 25.94 -8.33
C SER A 17 -29.87 25.61 -7.87
N PRO A 18 -28.95 26.57 -7.62
CA PRO A 18 -27.96 27.10 -8.56
C PRO A 18 -26.50 26.71 -8.22
N GLY A 19 -25.63 26.73 -9.24
CA GLY A 19 -24.22 27.10 -9.06
C GLY A 19 -23.28 26.05 -8.45
N ARG A 20 -22.96 25.01 -9.20
CA ARG A 20 -21.57 24.54 -9.32
C ARG A 20 -21.44 23.74 -10.62
N SER A 21 -20.94 24.40 -11.66
CA SER A 21 -20.46 23.72 -12.86
C SER A 21 -19.25 22.89 -12.43
N VAL A 22 -19.46 21.63 -12.08
CA VAL A 22 -18.36 20.68 -12.12
C VAL A 22 -18.25 20.31 -13.60
N THR A 23 -17.48 21.12 -14.32
CA THR A 23 -16.88 20.66 -15.57
C THR A 23 -16.07 19.45 -15.16
N ALA A 24 -16.60 18.25 -15.39
CA ALA A 24 -15.77 17.06 -15.39
C ALA A 24 -14.75 17.31 -16.50
N GLN A 25 -13.58 17.81 -16.12
CA GLN A 25 -12.42 17.55 -16.95
C GLN A 25 -12.30 16.04 -16.95
N GLU A 26 -12.39 15.47 -18.14
CA GLU A 26 -11.93 14.11 -18.38
C GLU A 26 -10.46 14.06 -17.99
N GLU A 27 -10.20 13.76 -16.72
CA GLU A 27 -8.88 13.34 -16.29
C GLU A 27 -8.75 11.89 -16.75
N SER A 28 -8.22 11.73 -17.96
CA SER A 28 -7.75 10.45 -18.45
C SER A 28 -6.55 10.02 -17.59
N ALA A 29 -6.80 9.45 -16.42
CA ALA A 29 -5.80 8.82 -15.59
C ALA A 29 -6.22 7.37 -15.34
N ALA A 30 -5.35 6.46 -15.77
CA ALA A 30 -5.58 5.03 -15.72
C ALA A 30 -5.93 4.56 -14.29
N GLY A 31 -7.14 4.02 -14.10
CA GLY A 31 -7.43 3.02 -13.06
C GLY A 31 -7.15 3.37 -11.61
N GLN A 32 -7.03 4.63 -11.20
CA GLN A 32 -6.97 4.96 -9.77
C GLN A 32 -8.33 4.75 -9.11
N ARG A 33 -8.34 3.89 -8.09
CA ARG A 33 -9.50 3.63 -7.24
C ARG A 33 -9.86 4.93 -6.50
N PRO A 34 -11.15 5.26 -6.30
CA PRO A 34 -11.53 6.45 -5.56
C PRO A 34 -10.89 6.46 -4.17
N ALA A 35 -10.33 7.61 -3.80
CA ALA A 35 -9.75 7.84 -2.47
C ALA A 35 -10.77 7.43 -1.39
N GLY A 36 -10.42 6.45 -0.56
CA GLY A 36 -11.28 5.86 0.46
C GLY A 36 -11.58 4.37 0.25
N ALA A 37 -11.21 3.79 -0.88
CA ALA A 37 -11.14 2.35 -1.00
C ALA A 37 -9.72 1.92 -0.58
N GLY A 38 -9.57 1.34 0.62
CA GLY A 38 -8.30 1.08 1.31
C GLY A 38 -7.16 0.53 0.45
N SER A 39 -5.91 0.90 0.77
CA SER A 39 -4.73 0.56 -0.04
C SER A 39 -4.74 -0.91 -0.49
N ALA A 40 -4.36 -1.18 -1.74
CA ALA A 40 -4.24 -2.56 -2.19
C ALA A 40 -3.16 -3.25 -1.34
N VAL A 41 -3.45 -4.45 -0.83
CA VAL A 41 -2.49 -5.19 -0.01
C VAL A 41 -1.22 -5.39 -0.82
N LEU A 42 -0.07 -5.05 -0.23
CA LEU A 42 1.25 -5.12 -0.88
C LEU A 42 1.36 -4.31 -2.18
N ASP A 43 0.77 -3.14 -2.25
CA ASP A 43 1.04 -2.14 -3.29
C ASP A 43 2.31 -1.36 -2.96
N PHE A 44 3.46 -1.83 -3.43
CA PHE A 44 4.73 -1.15 -3.17
C PHE A 44 4.85 0.13 -4.02
N THR A 45 4.22 0.21 -5.18
CA THR A 45 4.39 1.37 -6.07
C THR A 45 3.38 2.50 -5.85
N GLY A 46 2.32 2.26 -5.10
CA GLY A 46 1.21 3.20 -4.88
C GLY A 46 0.33 3.39 -6.11
N ASP A 47 0.32 2.43 -7.04
CA ASP A 47 -0.46 2.51 -8.28
C ASP A 47 -1.90 2.00 -8.11
N GLY A 48 -2.27 1.62 -6.90
CA GLY A 48 -3.56 1.05 -6.53
C GLY A 48 -3.68 -0.44 -6.82
N ARG A 49 -2.57 -1.12 -7.14
CA ARG A 49 -2.55 -2.56 -7.46
C ARG A 49 -1.60 -3.29 -6.53
N THR A 50 -2.01 -4.49 -6.14
CA THR A 50 -1.12 -5.42 -5.43
C THR A 50 0.07 -5.78 -6.33
N ASP A 51 1.27 -5.56 -5.80
CA ASP A 51 2.54 -6.04 -6.34
C ASP A 51 2.89 -7.42 -5.76
N PHE A 52 4.01 -7.99 -6.21
CA PHE A 52 4.51 -9.26 -5.74
C PHE A 52 5.83 -9.07 -5.00
N SER A 53 6.03 -9.82 -3.92
CA SER A 53 7.29 -9.81 -3.17
C SER A 53 7.77 -11.22 -2.89
N ALA A 54 9.08 -11.43 -2.97
CA ALA A 54 9.75 -12.63 -2.48
C ALA A 54 10.94 -12.22 -1.61
N VAL A 55 11.09 -12.85 -0.45
CA VAL A 55 12.22 -12.61 0.45
C VAL A 55 13.08 -13.87 0.54
N THR A 56 14.37 -13.71 0.26
CA THR A 56 15.35 -14.78 0.39
C THR A 56 16.11 -14.61 1.69
N LEU A 57 16.18 -15.69 2.47
CA LEU A 57 16.97 -15.74 3.70
C LEU A 57 18.42 -16.08 3.34
N GLY A 58 19.37 -15.26 3.79
CA GLY A 58 20.79 -15.63 3.77
C GLY A 58 21.17 -16.48 4.99
N ASN A 59 22.47 -16.57 5.30
CA ASN A 59 22.93 -17.17 6.56
C ASN A 59 22.47 -16.36 7.78
N THR A 60 22.48 -16.96 8.97
CA THR A 60 22.19 -16.24 10.23
C THR A 60 23.06 -14.98 10.33
N GLY A 61 22.44 -13.84 10.65
CA GLY A 61 23.12 -12.55 10.75
C GLY A 61 23.43 -11.84 9.42
N THR A 62 23.03 -12.41 8.28
CA THR A 62 23.12 -11.72 6.98
C THR A 62 21.80 -11.02 6.64
N PRO A 63 21.83 -9.97 5.80
CA PRO A 63 20.62 -9.27 5.38
C PRO A 63 19.62 -10.18 4.67
N LEU A 64 18.33 -9.87 4.80
CA LEU A 64 17.31 -10.46 3.93
C LEU A 64 17.37 -9.80 2.55
N THR A 65 17.23 -10.60 1.49
CA THR A 65 17.13 -10.05 0.13
C THR A 65 15.68 -10.04 -0.32
N TRP A 66 15.11 -8.84 -0.43
CA TRP A 66 13.76 -8.60 -0.93
C TRP A 66 13.81 -8.44 -2.44
N LYS A 67 12.92 -9.14 -3.14
CA LYS A 67 12.66 -8.98 -4.56
C LYS A 67 11.23 -8.53 -4.73
N ILE A 68 11.05 -7.29 -5.16
CA ILE A 68 9.73 -6.71 -5.43
C ILE A 68 9.53 -6.73 -6.95
N LEU A 69 8.50 -7.44 -7.36
CA LEU A 69 8.06 -7.56 -8.74
C LEU A 69 6.78 -6.72 -8.88
N ARG A 70 6.88 -5.67 -9.69
CA ARG A 70 5.74 -4.79 -9.97
C ARG A 70 4.65 -5.58 -10.69
N ASN A 71 3.39 -5.27 -10.41
CA ASN A 71 2.29 -5.81 -11.16
C ASN A 71 2.44 -5.49 -12.67
N PRO A 72 2.53 -6.49 -13.58
CA PRO A 72 2.64 -6.24 -15.02
C PRO A 72 1.43 -5.59 -15.66
N ALA A 73 0.28 -5.54 -14.97
CA ALA A 73 -0.87 -4.77 -15.41
C ALA A 73 -0.75 -3.27 -15.09
N ASP A 74 0.35 -2.84 -14.44
CA ASP A 74 0.64 -1.44 -14.21
C ASP A 74 0.89 -0.71 -15.55
N PRO A 75 0.18 0.39 -15.82
CA PRO A 75 0.30 1.14 -17.07
C PRO A 75 1.61 1.93 -17.21
N ALA A 76 2.50 2.00 -16.21
CA ALA A 76 3.68 2.85 -16.21
C ALA A 76 4.80 2.32 -17.14
N PRO A 77 5.06 2.96 -18.29
CA PRO A 77 6.18 2.60 -19.13
C PRO A 77 7.49 3.05 -18.44
N ASN A 78 8.53 2.22 -18.50
CA ASN A 78 9.93 2.54 -18.14
C ASN A 78 10.35 2.45 -16.66
N GLN A 79 9.69 1.64 -15.83
CA GLN A 79 10.28 1.23 -14.55
C GLN A 79 10.79 -0.21 -14.59
N ALA A 80 11.87 -0.49 -13.86
CA ALA A 80 12.39 -1.84 -13.72
C ALA A 80 11.30 -2.74 -13.13
N PHE A 81 10.98 -3.81 -13.86
CA PHE A 81 9.93 -4.75 -13.50
C PHE A 81 10.19 -5.48 -12.18
N ILE A 82 11.48 -5.69 -11.85
CA ILE A 82 11.94 -6.27 -10.59
C ILE A 82 12.93 -5.30 -9.94
N ARG A 83 12.75 -5.05 -8.64
CA ARG A 83 13.67 -4.31 -7.78
C ARG A 83 14.18 -5.21 -6.66
N ILE A 84 15.44 -5.04 -6.26
CA ILE A 84 16.10 -5.85 -5.24
C ILE A 84 16.60 -4.95 -4.13
N PHE A 85 16.31 -5.32 -2.88
CA PHE A 85 16.68 -4.57 -1.68
C PHE A 85 17.27 -5.51 -0.63
N GLU A 86 18.19 -5.00 0.17
CA GLU A 86 18.68 -5.68 1.37
C GLU A 86 18.15 -4.95 2.60
N TYR A 87 17.29 -5.63 3.38
CA TYR A 87 16.68 -5.04 4.57
C TYR A 87 16.27 -6.10 5.59
N GLY A 88 16.50 -5.82 6.87
CA GLY A 88 16.35 -6.81 7.94
C GLY A 88 17.50 -7.81 7.99
N LEU A 89 17.41 -8.78 8.90
CA LEU A 89 18.37 -9.84 9.14
C LEU A 89 17.66 -11.20 9.22
N ASN A 90 18.37 -12.28 8.90
CA ASN A 90 17.85 -13.62 9.15
C ASN A 90 17.57 -13.82 10.65
N GLY A 91 16.30 -14.09 10.97
CA GLY A 91 15.75 -14.18 12.32
C GLY A 91 14.58 -13.22 12.56
N ASP A 92 14.42 -12.20 11.70
CA ASP A 92 13.29 -11.29 11.77
C ASP A 92 12.03 -11.89 11.13
N ALA A 93 10.87 -11.49 11.65
CA ALA A 93 9.60 -11.72 10.97
C ALA A 93 9.35 -10.58 9.96
N ILE A 94 8.75 -10.92 8.82
CA ILE A 94 8.50 -9.99 7.71
C ILE A 94 7.04 -9.49 7.81
N ASN A 95 6.80 -8.18 7.79
CA ASN A 95 5.47 -7.60 7.99
C ASN A 95 5.14 -6.34 7.17
N PRO A 96 5.34 -6.34 5.83
CA PRO A 96 5.11 -5.19 4.96
C PRO A 96 3.67 -4.65 5.04
N ALA A 97 3.52 -3.34 5.21
CA ALA A 97 2.24 -2.61 5.32
C ALA A 97 2.44 -1.10 4.99
N ASP A 98 1.37 -0.31 4.84
CA ASP A 98 1.42 1.15 4.60
C ASP A 98 1.44 1.93 5.93
N TYR A 99 2.57 1.87 6.65
CA TYR A 99 2.72 2.51 7.95
C TYR A 99 2.89 4.04 7.85
N LEU A 100 3.24 4.54 6.67
CA LEU A 100 3.49 5.97 6.44
C LEU A 100 2.25 6.71 5.94
N GLY A 101 1.24 6.00 5.43
CA GLY A 101 -0.03 6.53 4.97
C GLY A 101 0.08 7.27 3.65
N ASP A 102 1.10 6.92 2.85
CA ASP A 102 1.34 7.52 1.54
C ASP A 102 0.75 6.69 0.39
N GLY A 103 0.02 5.62 0.73
CA GLY A 103 -0.59 4.69 -0.21
C GLY A 103 0.38 3.64 -0.72
N LYS A 104 1.61 3.56 -0.19
CA LYS A 104 2.60 2.55 -0.57
C LYS A 104 2.89 1.61 0.58
N THR A 105 3.26 0.39 0.22
CA THR A 105 3.72 -0.61 1.17
C THR A 105 5.19 -0.38 1.52
N GLU A 106 5.49 -0.30 2.80
CA GLU A 106 6.85 -0.23 3.33
C GLU A 106 7.54 -1.60 3.37
N LEU A 107 8.88 -1.58 3.33
CA LEU A 107 9.69 -2.72 3.75
C LEU A 107 9.79 -2.69 5.28
N SER A 108 9.11 -3.61 5.95
CA SER A 108 9.11 -3.70 7.41
C SER A 108 9.42 -5.10 7.92
N ILE A 109 10.06 -5.11 9.09
CA ILE A 109 10.38 -6.32 9.84
C ILE A 109 10.04 -6.16 11.33
N TRP A 110 9.64 -7.26 11.95
CA TRP A 110 9.44 -7.38 13.39
C TRP A 110 10.63 -8.07 14.04
N ARG A 111 11.22 -7.40 15.04
CA ARG A 111 12.34 -7.94 15.81
C ARG A 111 12.22 -7.55 17.28
N SER A 112 12.13 -8.59 18.12
CA SER A 112 12.23 -8.47 19.58
C SER A 112 11.28 -7.44 20.20
N GLY A 113 10.03 -7.36 19.73
CA GLY A 113 9.03 -6.42 20.27
C GLY A 113 8.88 -5.11 19.49
N ASN A 114 9.64 -4.91 18.42
CA ASN A 114 9.66 -3.64 17.69
C ASN A 114 9.47 -3.86 16.19
N ASP A 115 8.71 -2.97 15.58
CA ASP A 115 8.57 -2.83 14.14
C ASP A 115 9.62 -1.86 13.62
N TYR A 116 10.41 -2.35 12.67
CA TYR A 116 11.41 -1.56 11.97
C TYR A 116 10.93 -1.35 10.55
N ILE A 117 10.79 -0.07 10.18
CA ILE A 117 10.12 0.33 8.94
C ILE A 117 11.11 1.08 8.05
N SER A 118 11.12 0.74 6.77
CA SER A 118 11.85 1.42 5.70
C SER A 118 10.90 1.78 4.56
N PRO A 119 10.81 3.05 4.14
CA PRO A 119 10.05 3.47 2.98
C PRO A 119 10.50 2.73 1.72
N PHE A 120 9.54 2.45 0.84
CA PHE A 120 9.81 2.00 -0.52
C PHE A 120 9.54 3.15 -1.51
N PRO A 121 10.33 3.31 -2.60
CA PRO A 121 11.50 2.53 -3.01
C PRO A 121 12.83 3.11 -2.50
N GLU A 122 12.84 3.96 -1.46
CA GLU A 122 14.05 4.69 -1.08
C GLU A 122 15.10 3.78 -0.41
N THR A 123 16.23 3.58 -1.12
CA THR A 123 17.30 2.61 -0.83
C THR A 123 18.46 3.15 0.01
N SER A 124 18.35 4.28 0.69
CA SER A 124 19.52 4.89 1.36
C SER A 124 19.85 4.30 2.74
N GLY A 125 19.47 3.05 3.02
CA GLY A 125 19.83 2.34 4.26
C GLY A 125 19.29 2.99 5.54
N LEU A 126 18.37 3.94 5.42
CA LEU A 126 17.76 4.61 6.55
C LEU A 126 16.61 3.75 7.06
N GLN A 127 16.87 3.11 8.19
CA GLN A 127 15.83 2.71 9.11
C GLN A 127 15.17 4.01 9.61
N LEU A 128 14.05 4.40 9.02
CA LEU A 128 13.47 5.72 9.22
C LEU A 128 12.51 5.78 10.41
N SER A 129 11.92 4.65 10.78
CA SER A 129 11.03 4.58 11.93
C SER A 129 11.16 3.26 12.68
N VAL A 130 11.05 3.34 14.00
CA VAL A 130 10.91 2.19 14.89
C VAL A 130 9.68 2.41 15.74
N ILE A 131 8.72 1.48 15.67
CA ILE A 131 7.57 1.48 16.56
C ILE A 131 7.80 0.43 17.64
N ASN A 132 7.84 0.88 18.89
CA ASN A 132 8.02 0.00 20.05
C ASN A 132 6.63 -0.35 20.61
N TRP A 133 5.99 -1.38 20.05
CA TRP A 133 4.61 -1.75 20.38
C TRP A 133 4.49 -3.02 21.22
N GLY A 134 5.44 -3.94 21.13
CA GLY A 134 5.45 -5.18 21.93
C GLY A 134 6.67 -5.35 22.80
N VAL A 135 6.85 -6.57 23.30
CA VAL A 135 8.03 -7.00 24.06
C VAL A 135 8.59 -8.30 23.51
N ALA A 136 9.80 -8.66 23.93
CA ALA A 136 10.39 -9.94 23.60
C ALA A 136 9.47 -11.10 24.05
N GLY A 137 9.12 -11.99 23.11
CA GLY A 137 8.20 -13.10 23.32
C GLY A 137 6.81 -12.90 22.73
N ASP A 138 6.45 -11.68 22.33
CA ASP A 138 5.26 -11.43 21.53
C ASP A 138 5.47 -11.85 20.07
N ASN A 139 4.39 -12.26 19.42
CA ASN A 139 4.37 -12.57 18.00
C ASN A 139 3.73 -11.43 17.22
N LEU A 140 4.08 -11.31 15.95
CA LEU A 140 3.43 -10.41 15.02
C LEU A 140 1.94 -10.78 14.85
N GLY A 141 1.08 -9.75 14.83
CA GLY A 141 -0.33 -9.86 14.49
C GLY A 141 -0.62 -9.69 13.00
N ARG A 142 -1.81 -9.15 12.69
CA ARG A 142 -2.19 -8.78 11.33
C ARG A 142 -2.31 -7.26 11.24
N GLU A 143 -1.43 -6.67 10.45
CA GLU A 143 -1.40 -5.23 10.22
C GLU A 143 -2.62 -4.76 9.43
N GLY A 144 -2.99 -3.50 9.63
CA GLY A 144 -4.09 -2.85 8.93
C GLY A 144 -4.48 -1.53 9.60
N ASP A 145 -5.18 -0.68 8.86
CA ASP A 145 -5.76 0.56 9.38
C ASP A 145 -6.97 0.26 10.31
N TYR A 146 -6.74 0.21 11.62
CA TYR A 146 -7.77 -0.11 12.62
C TYR A 146 -8.44 1.14 13.19
N ASP A 147 -7.82 2.31 13.11
CA ASP A 147 -8.36 3.57 13.63
C ASP A 147 -8.93 4.52 12.56
N GLY A 148 -8.68 4.24 11.28
CA GLY A 148 -9.21 4.95 10.13
C GLY A 148 -8.39 6.18 9.72
N ASP A 149 -7.14 6.31 10.16
CA ASP A 149 -6.28 7.44 9.82
C ASP A 149 -5.59 7.31 8.44
N GLY A 150 -5.76 6.15 7.78
CA GLY A 150 -5.19 5.85 6.48
C GLY A 150 -3.78 5.26 6.53
N LYS A 151 -3.29 4.89 7.72
CA LYS A 151 -2.05 4.11 7.91
C LYS A 151 -2.37 2.74 8.45
N ASP A 152 -1.56 1.77 8.10
CA ASP A 152 -1.62 0.46 8.73
C ASP A 152 -1.01 0.53 10.14
N ASP A 153 -1.74 0.02 11.13
CA ASP A 153 -1.28 -0.06 12.51
C ASP A 153 -0.50 -1.35 12.78
N PRO A 154 0.55 -1.28 13.61
CA PRO A 154 1.23 -2.46 14.10
C PRO A 154 0.38 -3.24 15.10
N THR A 155 0.45 -4.56 15.02
CA THR A 155 -0.32 -5.47 15.86
C THR A 155 0.54 -6.59 16.41
N ILE A 156 0.20 -7.03 17.63
CA ILE A 156 0.87 -8.16 18.28
C ILE A 156 -0.13 -9.23 18.68
N ILE A 157 0.36 -10.45 18.81
CA ILE A 157 -0.35 -11.56 19.44
C ILE A 157 0.48 -12.07 20.60
N ARG A 158 -0.08 -11.97 21.80
CA ARG A 158 0.49 -12.55 23.01
C ARG A 158 -0.22 -13.84 23.35
N VAL A 159 0.56 -14.89 23.58
CA VAL A 159 0.06 -16.19 24.03
C VAL A 159 0.39 -16.36 25.50
N ALA A 160 -0.63 -16.33 26.36
CA ALA A 160 -0.48 -16.51 27.80
C ALA A 160 -1.41 -17.63 28.29
N ALA A 161 -0.84 -18.66 28.93
CA ALA A 161 -1.61 -19.81 29.45
C ALA A 161 -2.53 -20.49 28.42
N GLY A 162 -2.14 -20.51 27.14
CA GLY A 162 -2.93 -21.09 26.04
C GLY A 162 -4.03 -20.17 25.48
N GLN A 163 -4.14 -18.94 25.97
CA GLN A 163 -5.04 -17.93 25.44
C GLN A 163 -4.28 -16.96 24.53
N LEU A 164 -4.88 -16.62 23.38
CA LEU A 164 -4.42 -15.56 22.50
C LEU A 164 -5.06 -14.23 22.92
N THR A 165 -4.24 -13.19 23.05
CA THR A 165 -4.69 -11.81 23.19
C THR A 165 -4.05 -10.98 22.08
N TRP A 166 -4.88 -10.24 21.35
CA TRP A 166 -4.54 -9.29 20.29
C TRP A 166 -4.99 -7.90 20.71
#